data_AF-A0A2G9HEW4-F1
#
_entry.id   AF-A0A2G9HEW4-F1
#
_cell.length_a   1.000
_cell.length_b   1.000
_cell.length_c   1.000
_cell.angle_alpha   90.00
_cell.angle_beta   90.00
_cell.angle_gamma   90.00
#
_symmetry.space_group_name_H-M   'P 1'
#
loop_
_entity.id
_entity.type
_entity.pdbx_description
1 polymer ?
#
loop_
_entity_poly.entity_id
_entity_poly.type
_entity_poly.pdbx_seq_one_letter_code
_entity_poly.pdbx_strand_id
1 'polypeptide(L)'
;MADAAVTFLLENLQKLVLDQVHLISDAEYELSQLRNELEIMKSFLEDSAYKRVKGKVFKTLEKQIREVVYIAEDTIDSCISQAAAERSSFSLRSYLSTKRLGLAREVKTLREEKVKPVFDDARFRFAALPISDELDTRTKATIDQIRKVNYI
;
A
#
# COMPACT_ATOMS: atom_id res chain seq x y z
N MET A 1 -9.53 2.12 -7.28
CA MET A 1 -9.43 3.25 -6.32
C MET A 1 -8.18 3.13 -5.45
N ALA A 2 -7.78 1.93 -5.04
CA ALA A 2 -6.56 1.76 -4.24
C ALA A 2 -5.31 2.27 -4.96
N ASP A 3 -5.21 2.05 -6.27
CA ASP A 3 -4.05 2.48 -7.08
C ASP A 3 -3.78 3.99 -7.01
N ALA A 4 -4.84 4.81 -7.13
CA ALA A 4 -4.75 6.25 -6.98
C ALA A 4 -4.31 6.65 -5.56
N ALA A 5 -4.84 5.99 -4.53
CA ALA A 5 -4.46 6.27 -3.14
C ALA A 5 -2.98 5.91 -2.87
N VAL A 6 -2.52 4.74 -3.34
CA VAL A 6 -1.11 4.33 -3.21
C VAL A 6 -0.20 5.32 -3.94
N THR A 7 -0.57 5.71 -5.16
CA THR A 7 0.20 6.69 -5.95
C THR A 7 0.30 8.03 -5.25
N PHE A 8 -0.82 8.53 -4.72
CA PHE A 8 -0.86 9.79 -3.99
C PHE A 8 0.06 9.76 -2.75
N LEU A 9 -0.01 8.68 -1.95
CA LEU A 9 0.84 8.54 -0.78
C LEU A 9 2.32 8.43 -1.15
N LEU A 10 2.67 7.71 -2.22
CA LEU A 10 4.05 7.61 -2.71
C LEU A 10 4.61 8.99 -3.14
N GLU A 11 3.81 9.80 -3.85
CA GLU A 11 4.18 11.16 -4.22
C GLU A 11 4.39 12.05 -2.99
N ASN A 12 3.53 11.92 -1.98
CA ASN A 12 3.67 12.68 -0.72
C ASN A 12 4.91 12.25 0.07
N LEU A 13 5.20 10.95 0.15
CA LEU A 13 6.44 10.44 0.74
C LEU A 13 7.68 10.97 0.02
N GLN A 14 7.64 11.07 -1.31
CA GLN A 14 8.73 11.64 -2.08
C GLN A 14 8.93 13.13 -1.77
N LYS A 15 7.86 13.92 -1.71
CA LYS A 15 7.92 15.33 -1.31
C LYS A 15 8.44 15.50 0.12
N LEU A 16 8.00 14.65 1.04
CA LEU A 16 8.47 14.66 2.43
C LEU A 16 9.99 14.46 2.52
N VAL A 17 10.53 13.52 1.73
CA VAL A 17 11.98 13.27 1.67
C VAL A 17 12.75 14.45 1.06
N LEU A 18 12.19 15.13 0.06
CA LEU A 18 12.87 16.26 -0.59
C LEU A 18 12.81 17.56 0.23
N ASP A 19 11.66 17.86 0.83
CA ASP A 19 11.38 19.17 1.41
C ASP A 19 11.63 19.22 2.93
N GLN A 20 11.64 18.06 3.59
CA GLN A 20 11.59 17.96 5.06
C GLN A 20 12.61 16.96 5.62
N VAL A 21 13.79 16.87 5.00
CA VAL A 21 14.91 16.00 5.41
C VAL A 21 15.20 16.08 6.92
N HIS A 22 15.15 17.28 7.50
CA HIS A 22 15.39 17.48 8.93
C HIS A 22 14.31 16.92 9.86
N LEU A 23 13.08 16.67 9.37
CA LEU A 23 12.00 16.06 10.17
C LEU A 23 12.09 14.54 10.17
N ILE A 24 12.82 13.98 9.21
CA ILE A 24 12.81 12.53 8.93
C ILE A 24 14.17 11.87 9.10
N SER A 25 15.20 12.60 9.54
CA SER A 25 16.56 12.09 9.62
C SER A 25 16.70 10.86 10.52
N ASP A 26 15.82 10.68 11.50
CA ASP A 26 15.74 9.48 12.34
C ASP A 26 14.85 8.37 11.73
N ALA A 27 14.03 8.70 10.74
CA ALA A 27 12.99 7.87 10.14
C ALA A 27 13.29 7.41 8.71
N GLU A 28 14.41 7.82 8.11
CA GLU A 28 14.76 7.55 6.70
C GLU A 28 14.63 6.07 6.33
N TYR A 29 15.18 5.18 7.19
CA TYR A 29 15.10 3.74 6.99
C TYR A 29 13.65 3.24 7.00
N GLU A 30 12.86 3.68 7.98
CA GLU A 30 11.48 3.22 8.17
C GLU A 30 10.58 3.70 7.03
N LEU A 31 10.75 4.95 6.59
CA LEU A 31 10.05 5.54 5.44
C LEU A 31 10.45 4.87 4.13
N SER A 32 11.74 4.57 3.93
CA SER A 32 12.22 3.86 2.73
C SER A 32 11.58 2.47 2.62
N GLN A 33 11.49 1.75 3.74
CA GLN A 33 10.86 0.43 3.75
C GLN A 33 9.35 0.50 3.50
N LEU A 34 8.67 1.47 4.13
CA LEU A 34 7.25 1.74 3.86
C LEU A 34 7.01 2.03 2.37
N ARG A 35 7.84 2.89 1.79
CA ARG A 35 7.78 3.24 0.36
C ARG A 35 7.93 2.00 -0.52
N ASN A 36 8.92 1.15 -0.25
CA ASN A 36 9.15 -0.07 -1.02
C ASN A 36 7.95 -1.05 -0.95
N GLU A 37 7.36 -1.24 0.24
CA GLU A 37 6.15 -2.06 0.40
C GLU A 37 4.96 -1.50 -0.39
N LEU A 38 4.78 -0.17 -0.39
CA LEU A 38 3.75 0.53 -1.17
C LEU A 38 3.98 0.44 -2.68
N GLU A 39 5.22 0.58 -3.15
CA GLU A 39 5.58 0.44 -4.58
C GLU A 39 5.26 -0.97 -5.10
N ILE A 40 5.58 -2.00 -4.33
CA ILE A 40 5.25 -3.38 -4.72
C ILE A 40 3.72 -3.59 -4.72
N MET A 41 2.99 -3.06 -3.73
CA MET A 41 1.52 -3.12 -3.74
C MET A 41 0.92 -2.41 -4.95
N LYS A 42 1.49 -1.28 -5.37
CA LYS A 42 1.11 -0.60 -6.61
C LYS A 42 1.31 -1.50 -7.83
N SER A 43 2.47 -2.16 -7.94
CA SER A 43 2.72 -3.09 -9.04
C SER A 43 1.71 -4.24 -9.08
N PHE A 44 1.26 -4.75 -7.93
CA PHE A 44 0.20 -5.77 -7.90
C PHE A 44 -1.13 -5.23 -8.44
N LEU A 45 -1.51 -4.01 -8.07
CA LEU A 45 -2.72 -3.36 -8.57
C LEU A 45 -2.63 -3.12 -10.08
N GLU A 46 -1.49 -2.68 -10.59
CA GLU A 46 -1.25 -2.47 -12.02
C GLU A 46 -1.28 -3.79 -12.80
N ASP A 47 -0.51 -4.81 -12.40
CA ASP A 47 -0.48 -6.10 -13.12
C ASP A 47 -1.85 -6.79 -13.12
N SER A 48 -2.62 -6.66 -12.04
CA SER A 48 -3.99 -7.17 -11.98
C SER A 48 -4.92 -6.44 -12.95
N ALA A 49 -4.61 -5.19 -13.31
CA ALA A 49 -5.39 -4.42 -14.25
C ALA A 49 -5.29 -4.99 -15.67
N TYR A 50 -4.14 -5.59 -16.01
CA TYR A 50 -3.80 -6.05 -17.34
C TYR A 50 -3.90 -7.56 -17.55
N LYS A 51 -3.57 -8.37 -16.52
CA LYS A 51 -3.26 -9.81 -16.71
C LYS A 51 -4.05 -10.78 -15.85
N ARG A 52 -4.75 -10.33 -14.80
CA ARG A 52 -5.41 -11.22 -13.83
C ARG A 52 -6.92 -11.03 -13.81
N VAL A 53 -7.63 -12.10 -13.43
CA VAL A 53 -9.09 -12.05 -13.27
C VAL A 53 -9.46 -11.24 -12.02
N LYS A 54 -10.24 -10.18 -12.21
CA LYS A 54 -10.72 -9.28 -11.13
C LYS A 54 -11.89 -9.88 -10.35
N GLY A 55 -11.67 -11.06 -9.78
CA GLY A 55 -12.64 -11.79 -8.96
C GLY A 55 -12.79 -11.23 -7.55
N LYS A 56 -13.60 -11.91 -6.72
CA LYS A 56 -13.86 -11.50 -5.33
C LYS A 56 -12.58 -11.35 -4.51
N VAL A 57 -11.61 -12.25 -4.70
CA VAL A 57 -10.30 -12.20 -4.03
C VAL A 57 -9.55 -10.90 -4.36
N PHE A 58 -9.52 -10.51 -5.64
CA PHE A 58 -8.90 -9.27 -6.06
C PHE A 58 -9.58 -8.04 -5.43
N LYS A 59 -10.91 -7.98 -5.43
CA LYS A 59 -11.65 -6.86 -4.84
C LYS A 59 -11.40 -6.72 -3.33
N THR A 60 -11.29 -7.84 -2.62
CA THR A 60 -10.93 -7.84 -1.19
C THR A 60 -9.52 -7.31 -0.99
N LEU A 61 -8.57 -7.76 -1.80
CA LEU A 61 -7.18 -7.31 -1.77
C LEU A 61 -7.05 -5.82 -2.07
N GLU A 62 -7.71 -5.33 -3.13
CA GLU A 62 -7.76 -3.89 -3.46
C GLU A 62 -8.31 -3.08 -2.29
N LYS A 63 -9.37 -3.56 -1.63
CA LYS A 63 -9.95 -2.90 -0.46
C LYS A 63 -8.96 -2.82 0.70
N GLN A 64 -8.29 -3.92 1.05
CA GLN A 64 -7.34 -3.99 2.16
C GLN A 64 -6.13 -3.06 1.92
N ILE A 65 -5.60 -3.04 0.69
CA ILE A 65 -4.50 -2.13 0.33
C ILE A 65 -4.94 -0.67 0.54
N ARG A 66 -6.12 -0.29 0.04
CA ARG A 66 -6.64 1.07 0.22
C ARG A 66 -6.79 1.45 1.70
N GLU A 67 -7.33 0.56 2.52
CA GLU A 67 -7.51 0.83 3.95
C GLU A 67 -6.17 1.07 4.67
N VAL A 68 -5.17 0.25 4.36
CA VAL A 68 -3.82 0.43 4.92
C VAL A 68 -3.15 1.71 4.45
N VAL A 69 -3.36 2.10 3.20
CA VAL A 69 -2.84 3.36 2.67
C VAL A 69 -3.41 4.56 3.41
N TYR A 70 -4.72 4.58 3.70
CA TYR A 70 -5.31 5.67 4.48
C TYR A 70 -4.77 5.72 5.92
N ILE A 71 -4.58 4.56 6.56
CA ILE A 71 -3.95 4.51 7.88
C ILE A 71 -2.51 5.05 7.84
N ALA A 72 -1.78 4.73 6.76
CA ALA A 72 -0.41 5.22 6.59
C ALA A 72 -0.35 6.73 6.36
N GLU A 73 -1.22 7.25 5.50
CA GLU A 73 -1.41 8.68 5.26
C GLU A 73 -1.70 9.43 6.57
N ASP A 74 -2.73 9.00 7.31
CA ASP A 74 -3.11 9.59 8.60
C ASP A 74 -1.95 9.62 9.62
N THR A 75 -1.16 8.54 9.67
CA THR A 75 -0.02 8.44 10.60
C THR A 75 1.09 9.42 10.23
N ILE A 76 1.42 9.53 8.95
CA ILE A 76 2.44 10.45 8.45
C ILE A 76 2.02 11.90 8.68
N ASP A 77 0.78 12.26 8.33
CA ASP A 77 0.24 13.61 8.51
C ASP A 77 0.19 14.02 9.98
N SER A 78 -0.17 13.09 10.87
CA SER A 78 -0.11 13.29 12.32
C SER A 78 1.32 13.58 12.79
N CYS A 79 2.31 12.81 12.35
CA CYS A 79 3.71 13.02 12.71
C CYS A 79 4.23 14.39 12.25
N ILE A 80 3.95 14.76 11.00
CA ILE A 80 4.36 16.05 10.43
C ILE A 80 3.71 17.21 11.21
N SER A 81 2.42 17.10 11.51
CA SER A 81 1.67 18.10 12.26
C SER A 81 2.23 18.31 13.67
N GLN A 82 2.58 17.21 14.35
CA GLN A 82 3.23 17.26 15.66
C GLN A 82 4.59 17.97 15.58
N ALA A 83 5.42 17.60 14.60
CA ALA A 83 6.75 18.20 14.45
C ALA A 83 6.71 19.68 14.03
N ALA A 84 5.69 20.10 13.27
CA ALA A 84 5.48 21.51 12.93
C ALA A 84 5.02 22.34 14.14
N ALA A 85 4.16 21.79 15.01
CA ALA A 85 3.70 22.46 16.23
C ALA A 85 4.84 22.67 17.26
N GLU A 86 5.82 21.78 17.29
CA GLU A 86 7.02 21.92 18.15
C GLU A 86 7.89 23.11 17.73
N ARG A 87 7.91 23.48 16.44
CA ARG A 87 8.68 24.63 15.96
C ARG A 87 8.04 25.98 16.25
N SER A 88 6.72 26.04 16.40
CA SER A 88 5.99 27.27 16.71
C SER A 88 5.87 27.54 18.21
N SER A 89 6.11 26.54 19.07
CA SER A 89 5.89 26.61 20.52
C SER A 89 7.19 26.55 21.35
N PHE A 90 8.05 27.57 21.20
CA PHE A 90 9.24 27.73 22.06
C PHE A 90 8.92 28.06 23.54
N SER A 91 7.64 28.19 23.94
CA SER A 91 7.24 28.78 25.23
C SER A 91 6.47 27.89 26.22
N LEU A 92 6.13 26.62 25.95
CA LEU A 92 5.38 25.77 26.91
C LEU A 92 5.94 24.35 27.08
N ARG A 93 7.24 24.28 27.38
CA ARG A 93 8.05 23.07 27.48
C ARG A 93 7.76 22.14 28.70
N SER A 94 6.60 22.19 29.37
CA SER A 94 6.40 21.34 30.57
C SER A 94 5.08 20.57 30.70
N TYR A 95 4.14 20.64 29.76
CA TYR A 95 2.87 19.88 29.88
C TYR A 95 2.58 18.88 28.75
N LEU A 96 3.37 18.85 27.67
CA LEU A 96 3.13 17.97 26.51
C LEU A 96 4.12 16.80 26.38
N SER A 97 4.90 16.49 27.42
CA SER A 97 5.99 15.50 27.36
C SER A 97 5.58 14.02 27.35
N THR A 98 4.33 13.64 27.06
CA THR A 98 3.92 12.22 27.01
C THR A 98 3.75 11.62 25.62
N LYS A 99 3.94 12.37 24.53
CA LYS A 99 4.05 11.78 23.18
C LYS A 99 5.31 12.22 22.45
N ARG A 100 6.44 11.84 23.03
CA ARG A 100 7.74 11.75 22.32
C ARG A 100 7.79 10.46 21.50
N LEU A 101 6.97 10.34 20.47
CA LEU A 101 7.13 9.26 19.50
C LEU A 101 7.81 9.87 18.29
N GLY A 102 9.12 9.63 18.14
CA GLY A 102 9.83 10.05 16.94
C GLY A 102 9.16 9.44 15.71
N LEU A 103 9.11 10.17 14.60
CA LEU A 103 8.50 9.74 13.34
C LEU A 103 8.94 8.32 12.96
N ALA A 104 10.22 8.00 13.18
CA ALA A 104 10.79 6.68 12.98
C ALA A 104 10.01 5.57 13.70
N ARG A 105 9.66 5.80 14.97
CA ARG A 105 8.94 4.82 15.80
C ARG A 105 7.51 4.66 15.31
N GLU A 106 6.79 5.74 15.02
CA GLU A 106 5.40 5.65 14.55
C GLU A 106 5.32 4.97 13.19
N VAL A 107 6.18 5.36 12.25
CA VAL A 107 6.27 4.74 10.91
C VAL A 107 6.66 3.27 11.02
N LYS A 108 7.60 2.93 11.92
CA LYS A 108 7.95 1.54 12.19
C LYS A 108 6.77 0.72 12.69
N THR A 109 6.05 1.22 13.69
CA THR A 109 4.88 0.53 14.25
C THR A 109 3.77 0.37 13.23
N LEU A 110 3.48 1.43 12.45
CA LEU A 110 2.55 1.39 11.32
C LEU A 110 2.94 0.29 10.33
N ARG A 111 4.21 0.29 9.92
CA ARG A 111 4.72 -0.68 8.94
C ARG A 111 4.56 -2.11 9.46
N GLU A 112 5.02 -2.38 10.68
CA GLU A 112 5.03 -3.73 11.24
C GLU A 112 3.63 -4.25 11.59
N GLU A 113 2.76 -3.41 12.14
CA GLU A 113 1.45 -3.85 12.63
C GLU A 113 0.33 -3.78 11.59
N LYS A 114 0.45 -2.92 10.57
CA LYS A 114 -0.63 -2.66 9.61
C LYS A 114 -0.22 -2.95 8.17
N VAL A 115 0.94 -2.44 7.74
CA VAL A 115 1.35 -2.52 6.32
C VAL A 115 1.84 -3.91 5.97
N LYS A 116 2.79 -4.46 6.73
CA LYS A 116 3.37 -5.80 6.48
C LYS A 116 2.33 -6.93 6.42
N PRO A 117 1.36 -7.03 7.34
CA PRO A 117 0.35 -8.08 7.26
C PRO A 117 -0.46 -8.05 5.96
N VAL A 118 -0.81 -6.84 5.48
CA VAL A 118 -1.54 -6.68 4.22
C VAL A 118 -0.62 -6.90 3.03
N PHE A 119 0.63 -6.46 3.11
CA PHE A 119 1.64 -6.71 2.09
C PHE A 119 1.89 -8.22 1.88
N ASP A 120 2.10 -8.96 2.97
CA ASP A 120 2.36 -10.40 2.92
C ASP A 120 1.14 -11.19 2.44
N ASP A 121 -0.06 -10.84 2.92
CA ASP A 121 -1.33 -11.42 2.44
C ASP A 121 -1.56 -11.07 0.97
N ALA A 122 -1.25 -9.84 0.56
CA ALA A 122 -1.36 -9.42 -0.83
C ALA A 122 -0.42 -10.20 -1.73
N ARG A 123 0.84 -10.37 -1.32
CA ARG A 123 1.84 -11.16 -2.04
C ARG A 123 1.39 -12.61 -2.24
N PHE A 124 0.87 -13.24 -1.18
CA PHE A 124 0.38 -14.62 -1.25
C PHE A 124 -0.85 -14.74 -2.15
N ARG A 125 -1.88 -13.90 -1.94
CA ARG A 125 -3.12 -13.96 -2.71
C ARG A 125 -2.93 -13.59 -4.17
N PHE A 126 -2.08 -12.61 -4.46
CA PHE A 126 -1.77 -12.21 -5.83
C PHE A 126 -1.14 -13.35 -6.63
N ALA A 127 -0.22 -14.10 -6.02
CA ALA A 127 0.38 -15.28 -6.65
C ALA A 127 -0.66 -16.37 -6.98
N ALA A 128 -1.76 -16.45 -6.20
CA ALA A 128 -2.84 -17.41 -6.39
C ALA A 128 -3.96 -16.94 -7.35
N LEU A 129 -3.93 -15.70 -7.87
CA LEU A 129 -4.96 -15.21 -8.78
C LEU A 129 -4.82 -15.85 -10.18
N PRO A 130 -5.89 -16.34 -10.82
CA PRO A 130 -5.80 -16.89 -12.16
C PRO A 130 -5.49 -15.80 -13.20
N ILE A 131 -4.73 -16.17 -14.24
CA ILE A 131 -4.39 -15.29 -15.36
C ILE A 131 -5.60 -15.20 -16.30
N SER A 132 -5.85 -14.03 -16.86
CA SER A 132 -6.95 -13.82 -17.83
C SER A 132 -6.86 -14.75 -19.05
N ASP A 133 -5.63 -15.00 -19.53
CA ASP A 133 -5.37 -15.83 -20.71
C ASP A 133 -5.66 -17.33 -20.49
N GLU A 134 -5.60 -17.80 -19.24
CA GLU A 134 -5.94 -19.19 -18.89
C GLU A 134 -7.46 -19.45 -18.95
N LEU A 135 -8.29 -18.44 -18.69
CA LEU A 135 -9.72 -18.57 -18.90
C LEU A 135 -10.06 -18.60 -20.38
N ASP A 136 -9.38 -17.79 -21.19
CA ASP A 136 -9.65 -17.69 -22.63
C ASP A 136 -9.26 -18.98 -23.37
N THR A 137 -8.19 -19.65 -22.95
CA THR A 137 -7.80 -20.97 -23.46
C THR A 137 -8.74 -22.08 -22.99
N ARG A 138 -9.19 -22.05 -21.72
CA ARG A 138 -10.11 -23.06 -21.18
C ARG A 138 -11.52 -22.94 -21.75
N THR A 139 -12.04 -21.73 -21.96
CA THR A 139 -13.32 -21.52 -22.65
C THR A 139 -13.21 -21.89 -24.12
N LYS A 140 -12.13 -21.51 -24.83
CA LYS A 140 -11.90 -21.95 -26.22
C LYS A 140 -11.86 -23.49 -26.34
N ALA A 141 -11.15 -24.17 -25.44
CA ALA A 141 -11.08 -25.64 -25.43
C ALA A 141 -12.45 -26.29 -25.17
N THR A 142 -13.26 -25.70 -24.27
CA THR A 142 -14.60 -26.21 -23.95
C THR A 142 -15.57 -26.01 -25.13
N ILE A 143 -15.50 -24.84 -25.80
CA ILE A 143 -16.31 -24.54 -27.00
C ILE A 143 -15.94 -25.46 -28.16
N ASP A 144 -14.64 -25.74 -28.36
CA ASP A 144 -14.18 -26.67 -29.39
C ASP A 144 -14.58 -28.13 -29.12
N GLN A 145 -14.61 -28.55 -27.85
CA GLN A 145 -15.14 -29.86 -27.47
C GLN A 145 -16.64 -29.98 -27.75
N ILE A 146 -17.44 -28.98 -27.42
CA ILE A 146 -18.89 -28.96 -27.70
C ILE A 146 -19.14 -28.98 -29.22
N ARG A 147 -18.36 -28.22 -29.99
CA ARG A 147 -18.44 -28.25 -31.46
C ARG A 147 -18.14 -29.64 -32.01
N LYS A 148 -17.08 -30.32 -31.53
CA LYS A 148 -16.75 -31.69 -31.99
C LYS A 148 -17.84 -32.73 -31.70
N VAL A 149 -18.60 -32.56 -30.62
CA VAL A 149 -19.67 -33.49 -30.23
C VAL A 149 -20.93 -33.32 -31.09
N ASN A 150 -21.20 -32.11 -31.62
CA ASN A 150 -22.39 -31.82 -32.45
C ASN A 150 -22.24 -32.20 -33.95
N TYR A 151 -21.14 -32.82 -34.36
CA TYR A 151 -20.89 -33.26 -35.74
C TYR A 151 -20.85 -34.79 -35.91
N ILE A 152 -21.35 -35.54 -34.92
CA ILE A 152 -21.59 -37.00 -35.00
C ILE A 152 -23.09 -37.25 -34.84
#